data_AF-A0A7T8JU43-F1
#
_entry.id   AF-A0A7T8JU43-F1
#
_cell.length_a   1.000
_cell.length_b   1.000
_cell.length_c   1.000
_cell.angle_alpha   90.00
_cell.angle_beta   90.00
_cell.angle_gamma   90.00
#
_symmetry.space_group_name_H-M   'P 1'
#
loop_
_entity.id
_entity.type
_entity.pdbx_description
1 polymer ?
#
loop_
_entity_poly.entity_id
_entity_poly.type
_entity_poly.pdbx_seq_one_letter_code
_entity_poly.pdbx_strand_id
1 'polypeptide(L)'
;MEQEKRSAVIELHRAGRSAQEIISLLKYPSSTVLYHHQQVQGHGMSSRSKHSPRSDRKRNPRFLAGLRSPSMPSQPSPCLPWPRTALCIAAPYSGP
;
A
#
# COMPACT_ATOMS: atom_id res chain seq x y z
N MET A 1 1.42 -14.85 28.32
CA MET A 1 0.81 -14.11 29.45
C MET A 1 1.55 -12.80 29.78
N GLU A 2 2.75 -12.80 30.39
CA GLU A 2 3.43 -11.55 30.81
C GLU A 2 3.77 -10.64 29.61
N GLN A 3 4.25 -11.25 28.53
CA GLN A 3 4.64 -10.55 27.29
C GLN A 3 3.45 -9.82 26.63
N GLU A 4 2.26 -10.42 26.66
CA GLU A 4 1.04 -9.85 26.08
C GLU A 4 0.56 -8.63 26.85
N LYS A 5 0.63 -8.70 28.19
CA LYS A 5 0.33 -7.55 29.07
C LYS A 5 1.28 -6.39 28.79
N ARG A 6 2.58 -6.69 28.66
CA ARG A 6 3.59 -5.70 28.31
C ARG A 6 3.33 -5.08 26.94
N SER A 7 3.03 -5.88 25.91
CA SER A 7 2.72 -5.34 24.59
C SER A 7 1.49 -4.43 24.61
N ALA A 8 0.42 -4.82 25.30
CA ALA A 8 -0.79 -4.00 25.40
C ALA A 8 -0.52 -2.63 26.05
N VAL A 9 0.25 -2.60 27.15
CA VAL A 9 0.65 -1.34 27.81
C VAL A 9 1.50 -0.46 26.90
N ILE A 10 2.45 -1.06 26.15
CA ILE A 10 3.28 -0.32 25.19
C ILE A 10 2.43 0.32 24.09
N GLU A 11 1.46 -0.42 23.52
CA GLU A 11 0.62 0.09 22.45
C GLU A 11 -0.27 1.25 22.90
N LEU A 12 -0.84 1.15 24.11
CA LEU A 12 -1.66 2.23 24.67
C LEU A 12 -0.83 3.45 25.03
N HIS A 13 0.38 3.27 25.58
CA HIS A 13 1.32 4.38 25.80
C HIS A 13 1.68 5.07 24.47
N ARG A 14 1.93 4.31 23.41
CA ARG A 14 2.21 4.84 22.06
C ARG A 14 1.03 5.61 21.48
N ALA A 15 -0.20 5.25 21.86
CA ALA A 15 -1.40 6.01 21.51
C ALA A 15 -1.56 7.32 22.31
N GLY A 16 -0.62 7.64 23.21
CA GLY A 16 -0.63 8.87 24.01
C GLY A 16 -1.52 8.78 25.25
N ARG A 17 -1.94 7.59 25.66
CA ARG A 17 -2.74 7.39 26.87
C ARG A 17 -1.87 7.50 28.12
N SER A 18 -2.44 8.11 29.16
CA SER A 18 -1.82 8.19 30.48
C SER A 18 -1.85 6.83 31.20
N ALA A 19 -0.94 6.63 32.14
CA ALA A 19 -0.91 5.39 32.94
C ALA A 19 -2.24 5.10 33.66
N GLN A 20 -2.95 6.13 34.13
CA GLN A 20 -4.24 5.98 34.81
C GLN A 20 -5.33 5.45 33.88
N GLU A 21 -5.41 5.96 32.64
CA GLU A 21 -6.33 5.44 31.62
C GLU A 21 -6.00 3.99 31.24
N ILE A 22 -4.72 3.63 31.21
CA ILE A 22 -4.30 2.26 30.90
C ILE A 22 -4.74 1.28 32.02
N ILE A 23 -4.64 1.69 33.29
CA ILE A 23 -5.08 0.90 34.43
C ILE A 23 -6.59 0.65 34.36
N SER A 24 -7.39 1.68 34.04
CA SER A 24 -8.84 1.54 33.95
C SER A 24 -9.28 0.67 32.77
N LEU A 25 -8.57 0.75 31.63
CA LEU A 25 -8.85 -0.06 30.43
C LEU A 25 -8.49 -1.53 30.59
N LEU A 26 -7.27 -1.83 31.06
CA LEU A 26 -6.75 -3.20 31.11
C LEU A 26 -7.11 -3.94 32.40
N LYS A 27 -7.56 -3.22 33.45
CA LYS A 27 -7.81 -3.76 34.79
C LYS A 27 -6.62 -4.54 35.36
N TYR A 28 -5.41 -4.15 34.97
CA TYR A 28 -4.17 -4.72 35.49
C TYR A 28 -3.78 -4.06 36.81
N PRO A 29 -2.97 -4.73 37.65
CA PRO A 29 -2.45 -4.10 38.85
C PRO A 29 -1.66 -2.84 38.49
N SER A 30 -1.85 -1.80 39.30
CA SER A 30 -1.21 -0.48 39.08
C SER A 30 0.30 -0.57 39.04
N SER A 31 0.90 -1.42 39.89
CA SER A 31 2.34 -1.67 39.94
C SER A 31 2.88 -2.18 38.59
N THR A 32 2.15 -3.09 37.93
CA THR A 32 2.57 -3.69 36.67
C THR A 32 2.50 -2.67 35.53
N VAL A 33 1.43 -1.88 35.47
CA VAL A 33 1.28 -0.83 34.45
C VAL A 33 2.35 0.24 34.62
N LEU A 34 2.59 0.72 35.85
CA LEU A 34 3.58 1.76 36.12
C LEU A 34 5.01 1.29 35.80
N TYR A 35 5.36 0.06 36.17
CA TYR A 35 6.66 -0.52 35.84
C TYR A 35 6.92 -0.54 34.33
N HIS A 36 5.95 -1.05 33.54
CA HIS A 36 6.09 -1.09 32.09
C HIS A 36 6.03 0.30 31.45
N HIS A 37 5.22 1.21 31.98
CA HIS A 37 5.13 2.58 31.51
C HIS A 37 6.45 3.34 31.67
N GLN A 38 7.11 3.21 32.83
CA GLN A 38 8.43 3.80 33.08
C GLN A 38 9.52 3.20 32.16
N GLN A 39 9.50 1.87 31.96
CA GLN A 39 10.41 1.19 31.04
C GLN A 39 10.30 1.72 29.61
N VAL A 40 9.08 2.02 29.14
CA VAL A 40 8.84 2.57 27.79
C VAL A 40 9.34 4.00 27.66
N GLN A 41 9.12 4.82 28.69
CA GLN A 41 9.63 6.19 28.73
C GLN A 41 11.16 6.23 28.75
N GLY A 42 11.80 5.41 29.59
CA GLY A 42 13.26 5.36 29.72
C GLY A 42 13.98 4.80 28.48
N HIS A 43 13.38 3.85 27.77
CA HIS A 43 13.99 3.24 26.59
C HIS A 43 13.64 3.92 25.26
N GLY A 44 12.86 5.02 25.26
CA GLY A 44 12.46 5.69 24.02
C GLY A 44 11.61 4.81 23.08
N MET A 45 10.97 3.76 23.61
CA MET A 45 10.17 2.82 22.82
C MET A 45 8.81 3.40 22.38
N SER A 46 8.57 4.69 22.61
CA SER A 46 7.35 5.40 22.28
C SER A 46 7.19 5.65 20.77
N SER A 47 8.28 5.72 20.00
CA SER A 47 8.17 5.94 18.55
C SER A 47 8.02 4.62 17.79
N ARG A 48 7.01 4.53 16.92
CA ARG A 48 6.97 3.50 15.87
C ARG A 48 7.90 3.95 14.75
N SER A 49 8.72 3.04 14.23
CA SER A 49 9.52 3.32 13.04
C SER A 49 8.61 3.80 11.91
N LYS A 50 9.00 4.89 11.25
CA LYS A 50 8.25 5.43 10.12
C LYS A 50 8.21 4.35 9.03
N HIS A 51 7.01 3.91 8.66
CA HIS A 51 6.86 2.93 7.59
C HIS A 51 7.44 3.49 6.29
N SER A 52 8.52 2.89 5.80
CA SER A 52 9.06 3.23 4.50
C SER A 52 8.16 2.60 3.44
N PRO A 53 7.84 3.32 2.35
CA PRO A 53 7.16 2.70 1.23
C PRO A 53 8.02 1.56 0.69
N ARG A 54 7.39 0.40 0.49
CA ARG A 54 7.99 -0.77 -0.15
C ARG A 54 8.69 -0.35 -1.45
N SER A 55 9.90 -0.83 -1.70
CA SER A 55 10.74 -0.37 -2.83
C SER A 55 10.10 -0.62 -4.20
N ASP A 56 9.32 -1.70 -4.32
CA ASP A 56 8.49 -2.05 -5.48
C ASP A 56 7.36 -1.04 -5.74
N ARG A 57 7.00 -0.21 -4.75
CA ARG A 57 6.07 0.91 -4.88
C ARG A 57 6.75 2.19 -5.36
N LYS A 58 7.95 2.10 -5.96
CA LYS A 58 8.43 3.18 -6.84
C LYS A 58 7.47 3.29 -8.02
N ARG A 59 6.79 4.44 -8.14
CA ARG A 59 5.97 4.77 -9.32
C ARG A 59 6.82 4.56 -10.57
N ASN A 60 6.61 3.47 -11.28
CA ASN A 60 7.30 3.22 -12.54
C ASN A 60 6.79 4.26 -13.55
N PRO A 61 7.64 5.19 -14.02
CA PRO A 61 7.21 6.25 -14.92
C PRO A 61 6.64 5.67 -16.23
N ARG A 62 7.12 4.50 -16.67
CA ARG A 62 6.59 3.80 -17.85
C ARG A 62 5.18 3.25 -17.63
N PHE A 63 4.86 2.78 -16.43
CA PHE A 63 3.52 2.31 -16.09
C PHE A 63 2.50 3.47 -16.11
N LEU A 64 2.87 4.63 -15.56
CA LEU A 64 2.03 5.84 -15.61
C LEU A 64 1.89 6.38 -17.04
N ALA A 65 2.93 6.29 -17.87
CA ALA A 65 2.86 6.66 -19.28
C ALA A 65 1.92 5.74 -20.07
N GLY A 66 1.93 4.43 -19.78
CA GLY A 66 1.00 3.47 -20.39
C GLY A 66 -0.46 3.69 -19.98
N LEU A 67 -0.71 4.17 -18.75
CA LEU A 67 -2.04 4.55 -18.28
C LEU A 67 -2.51 5.91 -18.83
N ARG A 68 -1.60 6.76 -19.31
CA ARG A 68 -1.92 8.03 -19.97
C ARG A 68 -2.29 7.86 -21.45
N SER A 69 -2.12 6.66 -22.01
CA SER A 69 -2.66 6.34 -23.34
C SER A 69 -4.19 6.35 -23.25
N PRO A 70 -4.89 7.23 -23.98
CA PRO A 70 -6.34 7.30 -23.91
C PRO A 70 -6.93 5.98 -24.44
N SER A 71 -7.57 5.25 -23.54
CA SER A 71 -8.56 4.23 -23.90
C SER A 71 -9.71 4.90 -24.64
N MET A 72 -10.10 4.30 -25.77
CA MET A 72 -11.24 4.60 -26.67
C MET A 72 -10.84 5.27 -27.99
N PRO A 73 -10.61 4.49 -29.07
CA PRO A 73 -10.95 4.97 -30.39
C PRO A 73 -12.47 5.21 -30.42
N SER A 74 -12.89 6.45 -30.62
CA SER A 74 -14.28 6.89 -30.69
C SER A 74 -14.97 6.51 -32.01
N GLN A 75 -14.79 5.28 -32.51
CA GLN A 75 -15.46 4.82 -33.71
C GLN A 75 -15.98 3.39 -33.54
N PRO A 76 -17.29 3.13 -33.74
CA PRO A 76 -17.77 1.77 -33.91
C PRO A 76 -17.23 1.25 -35.24
N SER A 77 -16.33 0.26 -35.17
CA SER A 77 -15.95 -0.52 -36.34
C SER A 77 -17.20 -1.20 -36.91
N PRO A 78 -17.55 -1.01 -38.20
CA PRO A 78 -18.57 -1.84 -38.81
C PRO A 78 -18.00 -3.25 -38.97
N CYS A 79 -18.63 -4.20 -38.27
CA CYS A 79 -18.38 -5.62 -38.46
C CYS A 79 -18.58 -5.95 -39.94
N LEU A 80 -17.54 -6.45 -40.62
CA LEU A 80 -17.71 -7.15 -41.89
C LEU A 80 -17.29 -8.61 -41.71
N PRO A 81 -18.16 -9.57 -42.04
CA PRO A 81 -17.88 -10.98 -41.93
C PRO A 81 -16.98 -11.39 -43.10
N TRP A 82 -15.89 -12.08 -42.80
CA TRP A 82 -15.21 -12.93 -43.78
C TRP A 82 -16.21 -13.99 -44.29
N PRO A 83 -16.14 -14.41 -45.57
CA PRO A 83 -15.06 -15.31 -45.95
C PRO A 83 -14.53 -15.23 -47.40
N ARG A 84 -13.29 -15.74 -47.53
CA ARG A 84 -12.72 -16.46 -48.69
C ARG A 84 -12.51 -15.72 -50.02
N THR A 85 -11.31 -15.95 -50.57
CA THR A 85 -10.90 -15.83 -51.99
C THR A 85 -10.92 -14.38 -52.54
N ALA A 86 -9.90 -13.86 -53.21
CA ALA A 86 -8.83 -14.45 -54.00
C ALA A 86 -7.71 -13.42 -54.25
N LEU A 87 -6.61 -13.94 -54.82
CA LEU A 87 -5.71 -13.24 -55.74
C LEU A 87 -4.74 -12.20 -55.16
N CYS A 88 -3.55 -12.71 -54.81
CA CYS A 88 -2.30 -12.04 -55.15
C CYS A 88 -2.27 -11.73 -56.65
N ILE A 89 -2.16 -10.46 -57.05
CA ILE A 89 -1.57 -10.07 -58.35
C ILE A 89 -0.65 -8.87 -58.14
N ALA A 90 0.49 -8.98 -58.81
CA ALA A 90 1.69 -8.18 -58.67
C ALA A 90 1.66 -6.82 -59.39
N ALA A 91 2.43 -5.88 -58.80
CA ALA A 91 3.38 -4.94 -59.45
C ALA A 91 2.81 -3.78 -60.31
N PRO A 92 3.63 -2.82 -60.85
CA PRO A 92 5.00 -2.38 -60.54
C PRO A 92 5.20 -0.82 -60.48
N TYR A 93 6.40 -0.39 -60.05
CA TYR A 93 7.23 0.76 -60.47
C TYR A 93 6.68 2.19 -60.72
N SER A 94 7.36 3.14 -60.04
CA SER A 94 7.99 4.41 -60.50
C SER A 94 7.22 5.65 -61.00
N GLY A 95 7.63 6.79 -60.41
CA GLY A 95 7.71 8.14 -61.01
C GLY A 95 6.67 9.13 -60.47
N PRO A 96 6.93 10.46 -60.48
CA PRO A 96 8.00 11.20 -61.16
C PRO A 96 9.21 11.58 -60.29
#